data_AF-A0A356WXH1-F1
#
_entry.id   AF-A0A356WXH1-F1
#
_cell.length_a   1.000
_cell.length_b   1.000
_cell.length_c   1.000
_cell.angle_alpha   90.00
_cell.angle_beta   90.00
_cell.angle_gamma   90.00
#
_symmetry.space_group_name_H-M   'P 1'
#
loop_
_entity.id
_entity.type
_entity.pdbx_description
1 polymer ?
#
loop_
_entity_poly.entity_id
_entity_poly.type
_entity_poly.pdbx_seq_one_letter_code
_entity_poly.pdbx_strand_id
1 'polypeptide(L)'
;MKRFIHKNFLLQTDTARELYHEHAKKQPIIDYHCHLDPAHIAADRKFDNLGQIWLEGDHYKWRAMRTNGIDERYCTGKDTSDWEKFEKWAETVPYTMRNPLYHWTHLELKTAFGVEELLNPESARRIYDTCTEKLRTPEFSARGLMKRYDVEVVCTTDDPADTLEHHIALKNEGFEIKVLPTWRPDKAMAVEKPT
;
A
#
# COMPACT_ATOMS: atom_id res chain seq x y z
N MET A 1 -13.05 0.12 26.46
CA MET A 1 -12.55 -1.00 25.63
C MET A 1 -11.31 -0.54 24.88
N LYS A 2 -10.25 -1.35 24.76
CA LYS A 2 -9.03 -0.95 24.05
C LYS A 2 -9.29 -0.98 22.54
N ARG A 3 -8.85 0.04 21.79
CA ARG A 3 -8.93 0.04 20.32
C ARG A 3 -8.07 -1.08 19.75
N PHE A 4 -8.44 -1.62 18.58
CA PHE A 4 -7.78 -2.79 17.98
C PHE A 4 -6.29 -2.53 17.68
N ILE A 5 -6.00 -1.61 16.76
CA ILE A 5 -4.65 -1.10 16.54
C ILE A 5 -4.38 0.00 17.56
N HIS A 6 -3.70 -0.35 18.65
CA HIS A 6 -3.27 0.58 19.69
C HIS A 6 -1.75 0.76 19.71
N LYS A 7 -1.22 1.72 20.48
CA LYS A 7 0.23 2.02 20.50
C LYS A 7 1.14 0.82 20.77
N ASN A 8 0.69 -0.15 21.58
CA ASN A 8 1.46 -1.36 21.89
C ASN A 8 1.03 -2.58 21.06
N PHE A 9 0.45 -2.39 19.87
CA PHE A 9 -0.04 -3.50 19.03
C PHE A 9 1.12 -4.47 18.76
N LEU A 10 0.92 -5.76 19.01
CA LEU A 10 1.94 -6.84 19.01
C LEU A 10 3.04 -6.75 20.09
N LEU A 11 3.10 -5.68 20.90
CA LEU A 11 4.12 -5.50 21.95
C LEU A 11 3.64 -6.05 23.30
N GLN A 12 3.96 -7.32 23.56
CA GLN A 12 3.43 -8.07 24.71
C GLN A 12 4.21 -7.85 26.02
N THR A 13 5.46 -7.39 25.97
CA THR A 13 6.33 -7.18 27.16
C THR A 13 6.78 -5.72 27.27
N ASP A 14 7.24 -5.31 28.46
CA ASP A 14 7.78 -3.96 28.66
C ASP A 14 9.08 -3.75 27.88
N THR A 15 9.95 -4.76 27.81
CA THR A 15 11.14 -4.73 26.94
C THR A 15 10.78 -4.52 25.47
N ALA A 16 9.74 -5.18 24.96
CA ALA A 16 9.30 -4.98 23.57
C ALA A 16 8.77 -3.55 23.34
N ARG A 17 8.10 -2.97 24.33
CA ARG A 17 7.60 -1.58 24.27
C ARG A 17 8.76 -0.59 24.24
N GLU A 18 9.74 -0.76 25.12
CA GLU A 18 10.93 0.09 25.18
C GLU A 18 11.72 0.03 23.87
N LEU A 19 12.09 -1.17 23.41
CA LEU A 19 12.84 -1.34 22.17
C LEU A 19 12.14 -0.73 20.95
N TYR A 20 10.82 -0.89 20.84
CA TYR A 20 10.09 -0.33 19.71
C TYR A 20 9.91 1.19 19.82
N HIS A 21 9.38 1.70 20.94
CA HIS A 21 9.03 3.11 21.07
C HIS A 21 10.26 4.01 21.20
N GLU A 22 11.29 3.55 21.90
CA GLU A 22 12.47 4.38 22.15
C GLU A 22 13.53 4.29 21.05
N HIS A 23 13.53 3.21 20.26
CA HIS A 23 14.54 2.99 19.23
C HIS A 23 13.94 2.74 17.84
N ALA A 24 13.25 1.61 17.64
CA ALA A 24 12.91 1.13 16.29
C ALA A 24 11.97 2.06 15.52
N LYS A 25 10.93 2.60 16.18
CA LYS A 25 9.92 3.47 15.55
C LYS A 25 10.50 4.77 14.97
N LYS A 26 11.66 5.21 15.44
CA LYS A 26 12.32 6.48 15.05
C LYS A 26 13.27 6.30 13.86
N GLN A 27 13.44 5.07 13.35
CA GLN A 27 14.34 4.78 12.24
C GLN A 27 13.63 4.99 10.90
N PRO A 28 14.34 5.46 9.87
CA PRO A 28 13.79 5.59 8.53
C PRO A 28 13.55 4.20 7.91
N ILE A 29 12.72 4.18 6.87
CA ILE A 29 12.46 2.99 6.07
C ILE A 29 13.50 2.90 4.94
N ILE A 30 14.18 1.74 4.91
CA ILE A 30 15.03 1.30 3.80
C ILE A 30 14.30 0.13 3.14
N ASP A 31 13.53 0.42 2.11
CA ASP A 31 12.76 -0.58 1.36
C ASP A 31 13.59 -1.09 0.18
N TYR A 32 14.59 -1.91 0.51
CA TYR A 32 15.61 -2.37 -0.43
C TYR A 32 15.12 -3.34 -1.50
N HIS A 33 13.82 -3.66 -1.55
CA HIS A 33 13.20 -4.37 -2.65
C HIS A 33 11.67 -4.15 -2.66
N CYS A 34 11.17 -3.52 -3.72
CA CYS A 34 9.74 -3.31 -3.91
C CYS A 34 9.33 -3.36 -5.39
N HIS A 35 8.01 -3.29 -5.60
CA HIS A 35 7.35 -3.26 -6.90
C HIS A 35 6.59 -1.95 -7.13
N LEU A 36 7.02 -0.86 -6.46
CA LEU A 36 6.48 0.46 -6.75
C LEU A 36 6.79 0.83 -8.20
N ASP A 37 5.82 1.47 -8.86
CA ASP A 37 5.98 2.00 -10.21
C ASP A 37 6.83 3.29 -10.18
N PRO A 38 8.04 3.31 -10.78
CA PRO A 38 8.87 4.51 -10.86
C PRO A 38 8.17 5.70 -11.52
N ALA A 39 7.26 5.46 -12.47
CA ALA A 39 6.52 6.50 -13.18
C ALA A 39 5.58 7.25 -12.22
N HIS A 40 4.92 6.53 -11.31
CA HIS A 40 4.06 7.14 -10.29
C HIS A 40 4.86 8.02 -9.33
N ILE A 41 6.08 7.61 -8.97
CA ILE A 41 6.96 8.41 -8.12
C ILE A 41 7.43 9.65 -8.90
N ALA A 42 7.90 9.48 -10.13
CA ALA A 42 8.36 10.57 -10.99
C ALA A 42 7.27 11.63 -11.24
N ALA A 43 6.03 11.20 -11.51
CA ALA A 43 4.88 12.09 -11.75
C ALA A 43 4.23 12.63 -10.46
N ASP A 44 4.70 12.22 -9.28
CA ASP A 44 4.06 12.47 -7.99
C ASP A 44 2.55 12.18 -8.00
N ARG A 45 2.20 10.95 -8.44
CA ARG A 45 0.81 10.54 -8.70
C ARG A 45 -0.09 10.91 -7.52
N LYS A 46 -1.20 11.56 -7.85
CA LYS A 46 -2.34 11.74 -6.94
C LYS A 46 -3.36 10.63 -7.20
N PHE A 47 -4.04 10.22 -6.13
CA PHE A 47 -5.03 9.16 -6.18
C PHE A 47 -6.43 9.76 -6.08
N ASP A 48 -7.34 9.33 -6.94
CA ASP A 48 -8.70 9.87 -7.05
C ASP A 48 -9.56 9.50 -5.83
N ASN A 49 -9.36 8.30 -5.29
CA ASN A 49 -10.14 7.75 -4.19
C ASN A 49 -9.44 6.57 -3.47
N LEU A 50 -10.00 6.16 -2.33
CA LEU A 50 -9.46 5.08 -1.51
C LEU A 50 -9.45 3.73 -2.25
N GLY A 51 -10.49 3.41 -3.01
CA GLY A 51 -10.58 2.16 -3.76
C GLY A 51 -9.44 2.02 -4.76
N GLN A 52 -9.10 3.10 -5.46
CA GLN A 52 -7.98 3.16 -6.41
C GLN A 52 -6.64 2.78 -5.75
N ILE A 53 -6.21 3.53 -4.73
CA ILE A 53 -4.91 3.29 -4.09
C ILE A 53 -4.85 1.93 -3.35
N TRP A 54 -5.98 1.39 -2.88
CA TRP A 54 -6.00 0.15 -2.11
C TRP A 54 -6.20 -1.12 -2.93
N LEU A 55 -6.95 -1.06 -4.03
CA LEU A 55 -7.42 -2.24 -4.76
C LEU A 55 -6.82 -2.38 -6.15
N GLU A 56 -6.05 -1.40 -6.66
CA GLU A 56 -5.24 -1.58 -7.88
C GLU A 56 -4.13 -2.63 -7.69
N GLY A 57 -3.70 -2.86 -6.45
CA GLY A 57 -2.60 -3.74 -6.10
C GLY A 57 -2.69 -4.33 -4.68
N ASP A 58 -1.55 -4.82 -4.20
CA ASP A 58 -1.27 -6.26 -4.15
C ASP A 58 -2.48 -7.21 -4.05
N HIS A 59 -2.49 -8.15 -5.00
CA HIS A 59 -3.51 -9.16 -5.30
C HIS A 59 -4.01 -10.02 -4.12
N TYR A 60 -3.47 -9.86 -2.91
CA TYR A 60 -3.98 -10.48 -1.68
C TYR A 60 -5.44 -10.14 -1.41
N LYS A 61 -5.86 -8.88 -1.61
CA LYS A 61 -7.26 -8.47 -1.40
C LYS A 61 -8.20 -9.18 -2.37
N TRP A 62 -7.84 -9.24 -3.67
CA TRP A 62 -8.59 -10.00 -4.66
C TRP A 62 -8.66 -11.48 -4.34
N ARG A 63 -7.54 -12.08 -3.89
CA ARG A 63 -7.53 -13.49 -3.46
C ARG A 63 -8.51 -13.74 -2.31
N ALA A 64 -8.52 -12.86 -1.31
CA ALA A 64 -9.45 -12.96 -0.19
C ALA A 64 -10.91 -12.77 -0.63
N MET A 65 -11.19 -11.78 -1.48
CA MET A 65 -12.53 -11.54 -2.04
C MET A 65 -13.05 -12.76 -2.82
N ARG A 66 -12.23 -13.34 -3.71
CA ARG A 66 -12.56 -14.58 -4.45
C ARG A 66 -12.81 -15.75 -3.51
N THR A 67 -11.97 -15.92 -2.49
CA THR A 67 -12.13 -16.97 -1.47
C THR A 67 -13.42 -16.79 -0.67
N ASN A 68 -13.86 -15.55 -0.49
CA ASN A 68 -15.12 -15.18 0.16
C ASN A 68 -16.33 -15.19 -0.80
N GLY A 69 -16.18 -15.72 -2.02
CA GLY A 69 -17.28 -15.86 -2.98
C GLY A 69 -17.70 -14.57 -3.69
N ILE A 70 -16.89 -13.51 -3.63
CA ILE A 70 -17.15 -12.27 -4.38
C ILE A 70 -16.91 -12.52 -5.88
N ASP A 71 -17.84 -12.07 -6.71
CA ASP A 71 -17.75 -12.16 -8.17
C ASP A 71 -16.50 -11.43 -8.71
N GLU A 72 -15.86 -12.02 -9.72
CA GLU A 72 -14.62 -11.51 -10.32
C GLU A 72 -14.78 -10.07 -10.86
N ARG A 73 -15.99 -9.69 -11.29
CA ARG A 73 -16.26 -8.32 -11.76
C ARG A 73 -16.00 -7.25 -10.69
N TYR A 74 -16.11 -7.59 -9.40
CA TYR A 74 -15.80 -6.69 -8.28
C TYR A 74 -14.33 -6.78 -7.83
N CYS A 75 -13.56 -7.73 -8.37
CA CYS A 75 -12.11 -7.81 -8.15
C CYS A 75 -11.35 -7.05 -9.24
N THR A 76 -11.54 -7.43 -10.51
CA THR A 76 -10.75 -6.91 -11.64
C THR A 76 -11.59 -6.39 -12.82
N GLY A 77 -12.93 -6.44 -12.70
CA GLY A 77 -13.84 -5.97 -13.74
C GLY A 77 -13.67 -4.48 -14.07
N LYS A 78 -13.77 -4.14 -15.35
CA LYS A 78 -13.69 -2.76 -15.86
C LYS A 78 -15.04 -2.04 -15.87
N ASP A 79 -16.12 -2.80 -15.67
CA ASP A 79 -17.51 -2.35 -15.67
C ASP A 79 -18.06 -2.08 -14.26
N THR A 80 -17.19 -2.04 -13.25
CA THR A 80 -17.52 -1.71 -11.85
C THR A 80 -16.70 -0.52 -11.38
N SER A 81 -17.32 0.37 -10.62
CA SER A 81 -16.66 1.53 -10.02
C SER A 81 -15.75 1.14 -8.85
N ASP A 82 -14.79 2.00 -8.51
CA ASP A 82 -13.89 1.79 -7.36
C ASP A 82 -14.66 1.71 -6.04
N TRP A 83 -15.78 2.44 -5.93
CA TRP A 83 -16.67 2.33 -4.78
C TRP A 83 -17.29 0.94 -4.68
N GLU A 84 -17.87 0.41 -5.76
CA GLU A 84 -18.48 -0.93 -5.74
C GLU A 84 -17.45 -2.01 -5.38
N LYS A 85 -16.22 -1.90 -5.88
CA LYS A 85 -15.12 -2.80 -5.51
C LYS A 85 -14.75 -2.66 -4.02
N PHE A 86 -14.64 -1.42 -3.52
CA PHE A 86 -14.33 -1.16 -2.10
C PHE A 86 -15.45 -1.64 -1.17
N GLU A 87 -16.71 -1.47 -1.54
CA GLU A 87 -17.85 -1.98 -0.78
C GLU A 87 -17.76 -3.50 -0.62
N LYS A 88 -17.42 -4.23 -1.70
CA LYS A 88 -17.19 -5.68 -1.63
C LYS A 88 -15.95 -6.07 -0.82
N TRP A 89 -14.92 -5.23 -0.82
CA TRP A 89 -13.80 -5.41 0.10
C TRP A 89 -14.25 -5.26 1.57
N ALA A 90 -15.04 -4.23 1.88
CA ALA A 90 -15.55 -4.00 3.24
C ALA A 90 -16.49 -5.13 3.73
N GLU A 91 -17.28 -5.74 2.84
CA GLU A 91 -18.04 -6.97 3.13
C GLU A 91 -17.11 -8.16 3.46
N THR A 92 -15.92 -8.21 2.86
CA THR A 92 -14.95 -9.30 3.03
C THR A 92 -14.11 -9.16 4.30
N VAL A 93 -13.73 -7.94 4.70
CA VAL A 93 -12.80 -7.70 5.83
C VAL A 93 -13.20 -8.42 7.13
N PRO A 94 -14.46 -8.44 7.59
CA PRO A 94 -14.84 -9.18 8.80
C PRO A 94 -14.47 -10.68 8.78
N TYR A 95 -14.45 -11.28 7.59
CA TYR A 95 -14.10 -12.69 7.38
C TYR A 95 -12.59 -12.93 7.24
N THR A 96 -11.78 -11.87 7.27
CA THR A 96 -10.31 -11.97 7.23
C THR A 96 -9.69 -12.04 8.62
N MET A 97 -10.46 -12.19 9.70
CA MET A 97 -9.91 -12.31 11.06
C MET A 97 -8.89 -13.47 11.12
N ARG A 98 -7.71 -13.20 11.70
CA ARG A 98 -6.50 -14.07 11.71
C ARG A 98 -5.72 -14.14 10.41
N ASN A 99 -6.23 -13.61 9.30
CA ASN A 99 -5.43 -13.32 8.12
C ASN A 99 -4.69 -11.98 8.31
N PRO A 100 -3.44 -11.82 7.84
CA PRO A 100 -2.72 -10.56 7.94
C PRO A 100 -3.44 -9.37 7.28
N LEU A 101 -4.32 -9.62 6.29
CA LEU A 101 -5.17 -8.58 5.69
C LEU A 101 -6.00 -7.81 6.72
N TYR A 102 -6.43 -8.46 7.81
CA TYR A 102 -7.14 -7.78 8.89
C TYR A 102 -6.22 -6.83 9.65
N HIS A 103 -4.94 -7.15 9.80
CA HIS A 103 -3.97 -6.24 10.42
C HIS A 103 -3.62 -5.09 9.47
N TRP A 104 -3.29 -5.38 8.22
CA TRP A 104 -2.88 -4.39 7.22
C TRP A 104 -3.97 -3.34 6.99
N THR A 105 -5.22 -3.77 6.78
CA THR A 105 -6.38 -2.88 6.63
C THR A 105 -6.44 -1.83 7.74
N HIS A 106 -6.39 -2.25 9.00
CA HIS A 106 -6.56 -1.33 10.13
C HIS A 106 -5.28 -0.56 10.47
N LEU A 107 -4.10 -1.09 10.14
CA LEU A 107 -2.84 -0.36 10.25
C LEU A 107 -2.80 0.78 9.23
N GLU A 108 -3.07 0.49 7.96
CA GLU A 108 -3.10 1.47 6.87
C GLU A 108 -4.11 2.59 7.16
N LEU A 109 -5.34 2.24 7.58
CA LEU A 109 -6.35 3.22 7.99
C LEU A 109 -5.85 4.14 9.10
N LYS A 110 -5.19 3.56 10.10
CA LYS A 110 -4.72 4.33 11.25
C LYS A 110 -3.52 5.22 10.92
N THR A 111 -2.48 4.66 10.28
CA THR A 111 -1.21 5.36 10.09
C THR A 111 -1.24 6.34 8.94
N ALA A 112 -1.95 6.03 7.85
CA ALA A 112 -2.09 6.95 6.73
C ALA A 112 -3.18 8.00 7.03
N PHE A 113 -4.36 7.53 7.44
CA PHE A 113 -5.57 8.38 7.44
C PHE A 113 -6.03 8.83 8.83
N GLY A 114 -5.50 8.25 9.91
CA GLY A 114 -5.94 8.53 11.28
C GLY A 114 -7.29 7.89 11.63
N VAL A 115 -7.76 6.92 10.84
CA VAL A 115 -9.03 6.23 11.03
C VAL A 115 -8.81 5.03 11.97
N GLU A 116 -9.56 4.98 13.07
CA GLU A 116 -9.46 3.91 14.08
C GLU A 116 -10.73 3.04 14.16
N GLU A 117 -11.72 3.32 13.31
CA GLU A 117 -12.92 2.49 13.16
C GLU A 117 -12.56 1.18 12.44
N LEU A 118 -13.25 0.08 12.78
CA LEU A 118 -13.05 -1.19 12.07
C LEU A 118 -13.77 -1.14 10.72
N LEU A 119 -13.14 -1.66 9.66
CA LEU A 119 -13.76 -1.72 8.34
C LEU A 119 -14.76 -2.88 8.26
N ASN A 120 -16.01 -2.54 7.99
CA ASN A 120 -17.14 -3.45 7.78
C ASN A 120 -18.19 -2.74 6.87
N PRO A 121 -19.28 -3.41 6.46
CA PRO A 121 -20.30 -2.79 5.63
C PRO A 121 -20.88 -1.49 6.23
N GLU A 122 -21.04 -1.42 7.56
CA GLU A 122 -21.66 -0.27 8.24
C GLU A 122 -20.73 0.96 8.32
N SER A 123 -19.42 0.77 8.27
CA SER A 123 -18.40 1.84 8.30
C SER A 123 -17.84 2.20 6.92
N ALA A 124 -18.02 1.32 5.92
CA ALA A 124 -17.39 1.41 4.60
C ALA A 124 -17.52 2.81 3.96
N ARG A 125 -18.74 3.35 3.89
CA ARG A 125 -18.99 4.66 3.26
C ARG A 125 -18.24 5.79 3.95
N ARG A 126 -18.34 5.87 5.29
CA ARG A 126 -17.68 6.93 6.08
C ARG A 126 -16.17 6.85 5.94
N ILE A 127 -15.60 5.65 5.98
CA ILE A 127 -14.17 5.42 5.83
C ILE A 127 -13.70 5.83 4.44
N TYR A 128 -14.41 5.39 3.39
CA TYR A 128 -14.08 5.72 2.01
C TYR A 128 -14.08 7.23 1.77
N ASP A 129 -15.13 7.94 2.22
CA ASP A 129 -15.23 9.39 2.08
C ASP A 129 -14.09 10.11 2.79
N THR A 130 -13.88 9.79 4.07
CA THR A 130 -12.86 10.43 4.91
C THR A 130 -11.45 10.25 4.32
N CYS A 131 -11.12 9.06 3.82
CA CYS A 131 -9.81 8.80 3.24
C CYS A 131 -9.67 9.41 1.85
N THR A 132 -10.74 9.40 1.04
CA THR A 132 -10.77 10.00 -0.29
C THR A 132 -10.56 11.51 -0.23
N GLU A 133 -11.16 12.20 0.75
CA GLU A 133 -10.93 13.64 0.96
C GLU A 133 -9.45 13.94 1.25
N LYS A 134 -8.78 13.10 2.05
CA LYS A 134 -7.35 13.22 2.35
C LYS A 134 -6.48 12.97 1.11
N LEU A 135 -6.80 11.98 0.29
CA LEU A 135 -6.06 11.65 -0.94
C LEU A 135 -6.02 12.80 -1.96
N ARG A 136 -6.94 13.76 -1.86
CA ARG A 136 -6.97 14.97 -2.70
C ARG A 136 -5.99 16.05 -2.26
N THR A 137 -5.33 15.90 -1.10
CA THR A 137 -4.34 16.86 -0.62
C THR A 137 -2.92 16.46 -1.05
N PRO A 138 -2.00 17.42 -1.25
CA PRO A 138 -0.63 17.12 -1.71
C PRO A 138 0.13 16.16 -0.79
N GLU A 139 -0.17 16.15 0.51
CA GLU A 139 0.51 15.29 1.48
C GLU A 139 0.21 13.80 1.25
N PHE A 140 -0.81 13.45 0.48
CA PHE A 140 -1.22 12.07 0.20
C PHE A 140 -0.93 11.64 -1.25
N SER A 141 -0.13 12.41 -1.99
CA SER A 141 0.44 11.95 -3.25
C SER A 141 1.43 10.79 -3.04
N ALA A 142 1.91 10.17 -4.12
CA ALA A 142 2.94 9.14 -4.07
C ALA A 142 4.16 9.59 -3.26
N ARG A 143 4.74 10.76 -3.57
CA ARG A 143 5.89 11.30 -2.83
C ARG A 143 5.49 11.75 -1.42
N GLY A 144 4.30 12.32 -1.25
CA GLY A 144 3.79 12.75 0.05
C GLY A 144 3.65 11.60 1.06
N LEU A 145 3.15 10.45 0.60
CA LEU A 145 3.08 9.23 1.41
C LEU A 145 4.46 8.68 1.75
N MET A 146 5.39 8.63 0.79
CA MET A 146 6.77 8.20 1.06
C MET A 146 7.43 9.06 2.14
N LYS A 147 7.29 10.39 2.08
CA LYS A 147 7.79 11.31 3.10
C LYS A 147 7.12 11.11 4.46
N ARG A 148 5.79 10.92 4.49
CA ARG A 148 5.05 10.65 5.74
C ARG A 148 5.58 9.41 6.47
N TYR A 149 6.01 8.40 5.73
CA TYR A 149 6.52 7.15 6.27
C TYR A 149 8.04 7.14 6.49
N ASP A 150 8.70 8.30 6.39
CA ASP A 150 10.15 8.44 6.61
C ASP A 150 10.98 7.48 5.74
N VAL A 151 10.57 7.33 4.48
CA VAL A 151 11.28 6.49 3.51
C VAL A 151 12.55 7.22 3.04
N GLU A 152 13.71 6.59 3.25
CA GLU A 152 15.00 7.12 2.78
C GLU A 152 15.39 6.52 1.42
N VAL A 153 15.12 5.22 1.24
CA VAL A 153 15.51 4.46 0.05
C VAL A 153 14.41 3.49 -0.34
N VAL A 154 14.11 3.44 -1.63
CA VAL A 154 13.36 2.35 -2.26
C VAL A 154 14.18 1.77 -3.40
N CYS A 155 14.10 0.46 -3.56
CA CYS A 155 14.73 -0.25 -4.65
C CYS A 155 13.66 -0.94 -5.50
N THR A 156 13.34 -0.37 -6.65
CA THR A 156 12.33 -0.93 -7.57
C THR A 156 12.88 -2.17 -8.27
N THR A 157 11.99 -2.93 -8.90
CA THR A 157 12.34 -4.15 -9.61
C THR A 157 12.15 -3.93 -11.11
N ASP A 158 13.25 -3.95 -11.85
CA ASP A 158 13.31 -3.47 -13.23
C ASP A 158 13.85 -4.56 -14.17
N ASP A 159 13.28 -4.64 -15.37
CA ASP A 159 13.72 -5.56 -16.42
C ASP A 159 15.04 -5.04 -17.04
N PRO A 160 16.00 -5.90 -17.38
CA PRO A 160 17.21 -5.51 -18.12
C PRO A 160 17.00 -4.66 -19.37
N ALA A 161 15.84 -4.77 -20.02
CA ALA A 161 15.50 -4.02 -21.22
C ALA A 161 14.86 -2.64 -20.95
N ASP A 162 14.57 -2.30 -19.70
CA ASP A 162 13.91 -1.03 -19.35
C ASP A 162 14.85 0.17 -19.55
N THR A 163 14.28 1.30 -19.95
CA THR A 163 15.04 2.55 -20.21
C THR A 163 15.54 3.23 -18.95
N LEU A 164 14.93 2.91 -17.79
CA LEU A 164 15.17 3.55 -16.50
C LEU A 164 14.97 5.08 -16.50
N GLU A 165 14.18 5.59 -17.45
CA GLU A 165 13.99 7.04 -17.67
C GLU A 165 13.42 7.77 -16.44
N HIS A 166 12.54 7.12 -15.68
CA HIS A 166 11.96 7.69 -14.46
C HIS A 166 13.00 7.80 -13.33
N HIS A 167 13.89 6.82 -13.17
CA HIS A 167 15.00 6.90 -12.21
C HIS A 167 15.98 8.00 -12.60
N ILE A 168 16.29 8.13 -13.90
CA ILE A 168 17.15 9.21 -14.41
C ILE A 168 16.51 10.57 -14.15
N ALA A 169 15.20 10.72 -14.41
CA ALA A 169 14.46 11.95 -14.16
C ALA A 169 14.50 12.33 -12.67
N LEU A 170 14.19 11.40 -11.78
CA LEU A 170 14.23 11.60 -10.32
C LEU A 170 15.63 11.97 -9.82
N LYS A 171 16.67 11.32 -10.35
CA LYS A 171 18.07 11.62 -10.03
C LYS A 171 18.45 13.03 -10.50
N ASN A 172 18.07 13.41 -11.73
CA ASN A 172 18.38 14.72 -12.29
C ASN A 172 17.61 15.85 -11.60
N GLU A 173 16.39 15.58 -11.15
CA GLU A 173 15.59 16.48 -10.31
C GLU A 173 16.24 16.72 -8.94
N GLY A 174 17.05 15.78 -8.46
CA GLY A 174 17.61 15.81 -7.11
C GLY A 174 16.57 15.45 -6.04
N PHE A 175 15.65 14.54 -6.38
CA PHE A 175 14.63 14.06 -5.44
C PHE A 175 15.29 13.45 -4.18
N GLU A 176 14.77 13.81 -3.00
CA GLU A 176 15.44 13.52 -1.72
C GLU A 176 15.46 12.04 -1.34
N ILE A 177 14.44 11.28 -1.74
CA ILE A 177 14.35 9.83 -1.49
C ILE A 177 15.07 9.10 -2.62
N LYS A 178 15.98 8.20 -2.28
CA LYS A 178 16.73 7.43 -3.27
C LYS A 178 15.81 6.38 -3.89
N VAL A 179 15.53 6.53 -5.19
CA VAL A 179 14.80 5.53 -5.99
C VAL A 179 15.81 4.83 -6.87
N LEU A 180 16.20 3.61 -6.48
CA LEU A 180 17.26 2.86 -7.11
C LEU A 180 16.67 1.68 -7.91
N PRO A 181 17.10 1.45 -9.17
CA PRO A 181 16.64 0.29 -9.91
C PRO A 181 17.37 -0.98 -9.44
N THR A 182 16.68 -2.13 -9.50
CA THR A 182 17.29 -3.44 -9.25
C THR A 182 17.05 -4.40 -10.40
N TRP A 183 18.11 -5.14 -10.76
CA TRP A 183 18.16 -5.98 -11.95
C TRP A 183 17.37 -7.28 -11.78
N ARG A 184 16.30 -7.47 -12.55
CA ARG A 184 15.50 -8.70 -12.58
C ARG A 184 15.47 -9.34 -13.98
N PRO A 185 16.41 -10.25 -14.30
CA PRO A 185 16.58 -10.80 -15.64
C PRO A 185 15.70 -12.02 -15.94
N ASP A 186 14.55 -12.17 -15.27
CA ASP A 186 13.74 -13.39 -15.32
C ASP A 186 13.44 -13.82 -16.77
N LYS A 187 13.01 -12.89 -17.64
CA LYS A 187 12.68 -13.19 -19.04
C LYS A 187 13.91 -13.59 -19.86
N ALA A 188 15.03 -12.90 -19.66
CA ALA A 188 16.28 -13.19 -20.38
C ALA A 188 16.86 -14.57 -20.01
N MET A 189 16.58 -15.04 -18.79
CA MET A 189 17.04 -16.33 -18.28
C MET A 189 16.08 -17.48 -18.56
N ALA A 190 14.79 -17.20 -18.80
CA ALA A 190 13.75 -18.21 -19.03
C ALA A 190 13.71 -18.70 -20.49
N VAL A 191 14.80 -19.32 -20.95
CA VAL A 191 14.93 -19.85 -22.32
C VAL A 191 13.86 -20.91 -22.68
N GLU A 192 13.26 -21.55 -21.68
CA GLU A 192 12.15 -22.48 -21.82
C GLU A 192 10.78 -21.80 -22.03
N LYS A 193 10.71 -20.47 -21.86
CA LYS A 193 9.52 -19.64 -22.06
C LYS A 193 9.79 -18.61 -23.15
N PRO A 194 9.74 -19.00 -24.44
CA PRO A 194 10.11 -18.13 -25.56
C PRO A 194 9.13 -16.98 -25.85
N THR A 195 8.12 -16.77 -24.99
CA THR A 195 7.03 -15.80 -25.17
C THR A 195 6.88 -14.92 -23.95
#